data_AF-A0A956GX53-F1
#
_entry.id   AF-A0A956GX53-F1
#
_cell.length_a   1.000
_cell.length_b   1.000
_cell.length_c   1.000
_cell.angle_alpha   90.00
_cell.angle_beta   90.00
_cell.angle_gamma   90.00
#
_symmetry.space_group_name_H-M   'P 1'
#
loop_
_entity.id
_entity.type
_entity.pdbx_description
1 polymer ?
#
loop_
_entity_poly.entity_id
_entity_poly.type
_entity_poly.pdbx_seq_one_letter_code
_entity_poly.pdbx_strand_id
1 'polypeptide(L)'
;MIGEPVNDRACLEGITAVVAELAGRDDGALRELADRHGTTKALVAWIRSLPQRDDDGEPDDGPKVAACSPPQRLRIPAPDPNCVERAALFVAVAELIDPAPVRQLATVDTQMGPHTFPVEDGQPVVLDPKMSRNALRGGLYRNAPTPVELSPTEAIGWIVEIATEPAQAIRGGRALVRRAHEAMLALLDGQVLDDDDIADVALVLALAEREARAFGPAGLTTVLATAEVLADLDAEAYRNGRGRKGWRFGRWRVRPHPATVAVVKATERIGERAAAAAARAYLASLGVPPTLLEELERELRAEGFTLGAMGRAPRPGAETLATDAVEHLG
;
A
#
# COMPACT_ATOMS: atom_id res chain seq x y z
N MET A 1 -23.57 -1.90 -15.37
CA MET A 1 -23.41 -3.08 -16.22
C MET A 1 -22.65 -4.14 -15.45
N ILE A 2 -23.19 -5.36 -15.33
CA ILE A 2 -22.48 -6.48 -14.70
C ILE A 2 -21.58 -7.15 -15.75
N GLY A 3 -20.26 -7.06 -15.57
CA GLY A 3 -19.25 -7.62 -16.46
C GLY A 3 -18.79 -9.03 -16.06
N GLU A 4 -17.98 -9.65 -16.92
CA GLU A 4 -17.31 -10.93 -16.59
C GLU A 4 -16.41 -10.79 -15.35
N PRO A 5 -16.22 -11.85 -14.55
CA PRO A 5 -15.25 -11.83 -13.47
C PRO A 5 -13.83 -11.48 -13.94
N VAL A 6 -13.09 -10.75 -13.11
CA VAL A 6 -11.69 -10.38 -13.42
C VAL A 6 -10.79 -11.61 -13.45
N ASN A 7 -11.04 -12.57 -12.57
CA ASN A 7 -10.31 -13.83 -12.44
C ASN A 7 -11.21 -14.92 -11.84
N ASP A 8 -10.65 -16.05 -11.42
CA ASP A 8 -11.37 -17.17 -10.79
C ASP A 8 -12.70 -17.51 -11.51
N ARG A 9 -12.62 -17.59 -12.83
CA ARG A 9 -13.79 -17.66 -13.72
C ARG A 9 -14.70 -18.84 -13.38
N ALA A 10 -14.13 -19.99 -13.06
CA ALA A 10 -14.89 -21.19 -12.70
C ALA A 10 -15.87 -20.95 -11.54
N CYS A 11 -15.44 -20.27 -10.48
CA CYS A 11 -16.31 -19.94 -9.35
C CYS A 11 -17.17 -18.71 -9.63
N LEU A 12 -16.54 -17.61 -10.05
CA LEU A 12 -17.17 -16.29 -10.08
C LEU A 12 -18.18 -16.13 -11.21
N GLU A 13 -18.09 -16.88 -12.31
CA GLU A 13 -19.10 -16.86 -13.37
C GLU A 13 -20.45 -17.37 -12.85
N GLY A 14 -20.45 -18.42 -12.02
CA GLY A 14 -21.66 -18.95 -11.39
C GLY A 14 -22.33 -17.95 -10.45
N ILE A 15 -21.54 -17.24 -9.65
CA ILE A 15 -22.04 -16.17 -8.77
C ILE A 15 -22.57 -14.99 -9.60
N THR A 16 -21.83 -14.60 -10.64
CA THR A 16 -22.20 -13.48 -11.53
C THR A 16 -23.53 -13.75 -12.24
N ALA A 17 -23.77 -14.99 -12.69
CA ALA A 17 -25.04 -15.37 -13.30
C ALA A 17 -26.22 -15.20 -12.34
N VAL A 18 -26.08 -15.61 -11.07
CA VAL A 18 -27.12 -15.42 -10.03
C VAL A 18 -27.38 -13.92 -9.79
N VAL A 19 -26.32 -13.14 -9.66
CA VAL A 19 -26.41 -11.67 -9.46
C VAL A 19 -27.11 -10.98 -10.63
N ALA A 20 -26.76 -11.33 -11.86
CA ALA A 20 -27.36 -10.78 -13.07
C ALA A 20 -28.84 -11.16 -13.20
N GLU A 21 -29.21 -12.39 -12.84
CA GLU A 21 -30.60 -12.84 -12.82
C GLU A 21 -31.44 -12.07 -11.79
N LEU A 22 -30.91 -11.88 -10.57
CA LEU A 22 -31.59 -11.12 -9.51
C LEU A 22 -31.79 -9.65 -9.89
N ALA A 23 -30.76 -9.00 -10.43
CA ALA A 23 -30.84 -7.62 -10.89
C ALA A 23 -31.78 -7.47 -12.11
N GLY A 24 -31.74 -8.42 -13.05
CA GLY A 24 -32.55 -8.37 -14.27
C GLY A 24 -34.05 -8.66 -14.06
N ARG A 25 -34.40 -9.41 -13.00
CA ARG A 25 -35.81 -9.68 -12.63
C ARG A 25 -36.44 -8.60 -11.75
N ASP A 26 -35.69 -7.57 -11.39
CA ASP A 26 -36.12 -6.52 -10.48
C ASP A 26 -36.63 -7.09 -9.13
N ASP A 27 -35.81 -7.94 -8.50
CA ASP A 27 -36.13 -8.55 -7.22
C ASP A 27 -36.57 -7.48 -6.19
N GLY A 28 -37.75 -7.67 -5.60
CA GLY A 28 -38.37 -6.66 -4.73
C GLY A 28 -37.54 -6.32 -3.49
N ALA A 29 -36.80 -7.29 -2.93
CA ALA A 29 -35.93 -7.03 -1.78
C ALA A 29 -34.70 -6.23 -2.18
N LEU A 30 -34.13 -6.49 -3.36
CA LEU A 30 -33.03 -5.68 -3.90
C LEU A 30 -33.47 -4.27 -4.29
N ARG A 31 -34.66 -4.11 -4.86
CA ARG A 31 -35.26 -2.80 -5.16
C ARG A 31 -35.43 -1.97 -3.89
N GLU A 32 -35.95 -2.58 -2.82
CA GLU A 32 -36.11 -1.90 -1.53
C GLU A 32 -34.75 -1.40 -0.99
N LEU A 33 -33.69 -2.21 -1.12
CA LEU A 33 -32.34 -1.79 -0.74
C LEU A 33 -31.80 -0.66 -1.63
N ALA A 34 -32.03 -0.72 -2.94
CA ALA A 34 -31.62 0.33 -3.88
C ALA A 34 -32.30 1.67 -3.53
N ASP A 35 -33.62 1.66 -3.34
CA ASP A 35 -34.41 2.84 -2.98
C ASP A 35 -34.00 3.40 -1.61
N ARG A 36 -33.76 2.53 -0.63
CA ARG A 36 -33.36 2.92 0.73
C ARG A 36 -32.01 3.63 0.77
N HIS A 37 -31.04 3.19 -0.04
CA HIS A 37 -29.68 3.73 0.01
C HIS A 37 -29.43 4.83 -1.02
N GLY A 38 -30.07 4.78 -2.19
CA GLY A 38 -30.09 5.82 -3.23
C GLY A 38 -28.72 6.14 -3.89
N THR A 39 -27.61 5.67 -3.32
CA THR A 39 -26.24 5.86 -3.82
C THR A 39 -25.38 4.66 -3.46
N THR A 40 -24.38 4.33 -4.29
CA THR A 40 -23.42 3.26 -4.02
C THR A 40 -22.58 3.55 -2.76
N LYS A 41 -22.29 4.82 -2.47
CA LYS A 41 -21.59 5.24 -1.24
C LYS A 41 -22.38 4.88 0.03
N ALA A 42 -23.68 5.14 0.04
CA ALA A 42 -24.55 4.78 1.18
C ALA A 42 -24.70 3.26 1.30
N LEU A 43 -24.80 2.56 0.16
CA LEU A 43 -24.84 1.09 0.11
C LEU A 43 -23.55 0.48 0.71
N VAL A 44 -22.37 0.95 0.33
CA VAL A 44 -21.08 0.50 0.88
C VAL A 44 -21.02 0.71 2.39
N ALA A 45 -21.45 1.87 2.88
CA ALA A 45 -21.46 2.16 4.31
C ALA A 45 -22.38 1.21 5.08
N TRP A 46 -23.56 0.90 4.53
CA TRP A 46 -24.48 -0.06 5.13
C TRP A 46 -23.93 -1.48 5.11
N ILE A 47 -23.43 -1.97 3.96
CA ILE A 47 -22.83 -3.30 3.86
C ILE A 47 -21.72 -3.45 4.90
N ARG A 48 -20.80 -2.48 5.01
CA ARG A 48 -19.72 -2.48 6.01
C ARG A 48 -20.21 -2.53 7.46
N SER A 49 -21.43 -2.08 7.73
CA SER A 49 -22.02 -2.11 9.08
C SER A 49 -22.64 -3.45 9.47
N LEU A 50 -22.90 -4.33 8.50
CA LEU A 50 -23.48 -5.64 8.75
C LEU A 50 -22.50 -6.53 9.52
N PRO A 51 -22.97 -7.42 10.42
CA PRO A 51 -22.13 -8.47 10.97
C PRO A 51 -21.60 -9.39 9.85
N GLN A 52 -20.47 -10.05 10.10
CA GLN A 52 -19.89 -11.01 9.16
C GLN A 52 -19.88 -12.39 9.79
N ARG A 53 -20.44 -13.37 9.08
CA ARG A 53 -20.31 -14.80 9.37
C ARG A 53 -19.56 -15.43 8.21
N ASP A 54 -18.34 -15.88 8.43
CA ASP A 54 -17.53 -16.53 7.39
C ASP A 54 -18.20 -17.86 6.94
N ASP A 55 -17.78 -18.39 5.79
CA ASP A 55 -18.27 -19.67 5.27
C ASP A 55 -17.16 -20.71 5.43
N ASP A 56 -17.36 -21.64 6.35
CA ASP A 56 -16.43 -22.73 6.66
C ASP A 56 -16.59 -23.93 5.69
N GLY A 57 -17.43 -23.80 4.65
CA GLY A 57 -17.66 -24.84 3.66
C GLY A 57 -18.69 -25.90 4.08
N GLU A 58 -19.47 -25.64 5.14
CA GLU A 58 -20.48 -26.56 5.64
C GLU A 58 -21.56 -26.85 4.58
N PRO A 59 -21.77 -28.11 4.15
CA PRO A 59 -22.65 -28.44 3.02
C PRO A 59 -24.10 -27.92 3.14
N ASP A 60 -24.62 -27.86 4.36
CA ASP A 60 -26.01 -27.49 4.64
C ASP A 60 -26.20 -26.00 5.00
N ASP A 61 -25.14 -25.19 4.93
CA ASP A 61 -25.20 -23.76 5.27
C ASP A 61 -25.75 -22.91 4.13
N GLY A 62 -26.99 -23.16 3.74
CA GLY A 62 -27.73 -22.39 2.74
C GLY A 62 -27.38 -22.71 1.28
N PRO A 63 -27.93 -21.94 0.32
CA PRO A 63 -27.65 -22.14 -1.10
C PRO A 63 -26.17 -21.89 -1.39
N LYS A 64 -25.56 -22.77 -2.18
CA LYS A 64 -24.14 -22.73 -2.55
C LYS A 64 -23.93 -22.76 -4.05
N VAL A 65 -22.88 -22.09 -4.51
CA VAL A 65 -22.38 -22.17 -5.88
C VAL A 65 -21.36 -23.31 -5.96
N ALA A 66 -21.80 -24.44 -6.51
CA ALA A 66 -21.02 -25.69 -6.57
C ALA A 66 -19.78 -25.60 -7.47
N ALA A 67 -19.71 -24.63 -8.38
CA ALA A 67 -18.57 -24.43 -9.26
C ALA A 67 -17.34 -23.87 -8.52
N CYS A 68 -17.52 -23.34 -7.32
CA CYS A 68 -16.44 -22.87 -6.46
C CYS A 68 -15.77 -24.03 -5.70
N SER A 69 -14.49 -23.86 -5.37
CA SER A 69 -13.72 -24.83 -4.58
C SER A 69 -13.05 -24.14 -3.37
N PRO A 70 -13.59 -24.31 -2.15
CA PRO A 70 -14.80 -25.06 -1.80
C PRO A 70 -16.08 -24.35 -2.28
N PRO A 71 -17.23 -25.06 -2.38
CA PRO A 71 -18.52 -24.47 -2.71
C PRO A 71 -18.87 -23.29 -1.81
N GLN A 72 -19.15 -22.13 -2.41
CA GLN A 72 -19.36 -20.87 -1.70
C GLN A 72 -20.84 -20.63 -1.44
N ARG A 73 -21.18 -20.30 -0.19
CA ARG A 73 -22.52 -19.87 0.24
C ARG A 73 -22.88 -18.55 -0.42
N LEU A 74 -24.11 -18.45 -0.91
CA LEU A 74 -24.63 -17.28 -1.62
C LEU A 74 -26.08 -16.96 -1.22
N ARG A 75 -26.27 -16.31 -0.08
CA ARG A 75 -27.57 -15.76 0.36
C ARG A 75 -27.63 -14.27 0.02
N ILE A 76 -28.60 -13.85 -0.79
CA ILE A 76 -28.73 -12.44 -1.19
C ILE A 76 -30.21 -12.00 -1.04
N PRO A 77 -30.52 -10.99 -0.20
CA PRO A 77 -29.66 -10.40 0.82
C PRO A 77 -29.50 -11.31 2.05
N ALA A 78 -28.35 -11.26 2.71
CA ALA A 78 -28.12 -11.92 4.01
C ALA A 78 -27.97 -10.88 5.13
N PRO A 79 -28.42 -11.16 6.36
CA PRO A 79 -28.22 -10.27 7.51
C PRO A 79 -26.76 -10.27 8.01
N ASP A 80 -26.01 -11.34 7.74
CA ASP A 80 -24.65 -11.60 8.21
C ASP A 80 -23.71 -12.09 7.09
N PRO A 81 -23.55 -11.31 6.00
CA PRO A 81 -22.89 -11.81 4.79
C PRO A 81 -21.38 -12.01 4.98
N ASN A 82 -20.84 -13.09 4.39
CA ASN A 82 -19.39 -13.29 4.20
C ASN A 82 -18.85 -12.35 3.08
N CYS A 83 -17.56 -12.42 2.75
CA CYS A 83 -16.95 -11.58 1.71
C CYS A 83 -17.59 -11.77 0.32
N VAL A 84 -17.91 -13.02 -0.06
CA VAL A 84 -18.57 -13.35 -1.34
C VAL A 84 -19.98 -12.77 -1.40
N GLU A 85 -20.78 -12.99 -0.36
CA GLU A 85 -22.15 -12.49 -0.24
C GLU A 85 -22.19 -10.95 -0.24
N ARG A 86 -21.22 -10.29 0.42
CA ARG A 86 -21.06 -8.82 0.39
C ARG A 86 -20.79 -8.33 -1.02
N ALA A 87 -19.85 -8.97 -1.72
CA ALA A 87 -19.47 -8.60 -3.07
C ALA A 87 -20.66 -8.74 -4.04
N ALA A 88 -21.33 -9.89 -4.00
CA ALA A 88 -22.49 -10.19 -4.82
C ALA A 88 -23.68 -9.24 -4.53
N LEU A 89 -23.96 -8.98 -3.25
CA LEU A 89 -25.00 -8.03 -2.82
C LEU A 89 -24.71 -6.62 -3.33
N PHE A 90 -23.46 -6.15 -3.24
CA PHE A 90 -23.09 -4.84 -3.76
C PHE A 90 -23.31 -4.77 -5.26
N VAL A 91 -22.81 -5.73 -6.05
CA VAL A 91 -22.97 -5.70 -7.51
C VAL A 91 -24.45 -5.70 -7.90
N ALA A 92 -25.28 -6.53 -7.25
CA ALA A 92 -26.70 -6.63 -7.55
C ALA A 92 -27.45 -5.31 -7.28
N VAL A 93 -27.27 -4.73 -6.09
CA VAL A 93 -27.99 -3.51 -5.69
C VAL A 93 -27.43 -2.27 -6.37
N ALA A 94 -26.10 -2.19 -6.55
CA ALA A 94 -25.47 -1.06 -7.22
C ALA A 94 -25.88 -0.97 -8.69
N GLU A 95 -26.13 -2.10 -9.36
CA GLU A 95 -26.68 -2.14 -10.72
C GLU A 95 -28.08 -1.49 -10.82
N LEU A 96 -28.91 -1.69 -9.79
CA LEU A 96 -30.24 -1.06 -9.70
C LEU A 96 -30.18 0.44 -9.35
N ILE A 97 -29.16 0.85 -8.58
CA ILE A 97 -28.95 2.26 -8.22
C ILE A 97 -28.44 3.07 -9.41
N ASP A 98 -27.40 2.58 -10.08
CA ASP A 98 -26.77 3.24 -11.22
C ASP A 98 -26.13 2.21 -12.14
N PRO A 99 -26.70 1.91 -13.32
CA PRO A 99 -26.18 0.90 -14.23
C PRO A 99 -25.00 1.39 -15.09
N ALA A 100 -24.56 2.65 -14.98
CA ALA A 100 -23.50 3.18 -15.85
C ALA A 100 -22.12 2.53 -15.63
N PRO A 101 -21.63 2.32 -14.39
CA PRO A 101 -20.33 1.69 -14.15
C PRO A 101 -20.28 0.22 -14.57
N VAL A 102 -19.11 -0.26 -14.97
CA VAL A 102 -18.85 -1.68 -15.17
C VAL A 102 -18.48 -2.30 -13.84
N ARG A 103 -19.27 -3.28 -13.40
CA ARG A 103 -19.09 -3.98 -12.11
C ARG A 103 -18.76 -5.44 -12.34
N GLN A 104 -17.67 -5.88 -11.74
CA GLN A 104 -17.15 -7.24 -11.85
C GLN A 104 -16.91 -7.80 -10.45
N LEU A 105 -16.74 -9.11 -10.37
CA LEU A 105 -16.22 -9.79 -9.18
C LEU A 105 -14.75 -10.14 -9.38
N ALA A 106 -13.98 -10.09 -8.29
CA ALA A 106 -12.61 -10.55 -8.27
C ALA A 106 -12.31 -11.25 -6.94
N THR A 107 -11.42 -12.24 -6.98
CA THR A 107 -10.87 -12.90 -5.79
C THR A 107 -9.36 -12.68 -5.75
N VAL A 108 -8.80 -12.25 -4.62
CA VAL A 108 -7.34 -12.10 -4.49
C VAL A 108 -6.84 -12.79 -3.23
N ASP A 109 -5.60 -13.26 -3.26
CA ASP A 109 -4.93 -13.76 -2.06
C ASP A 109 -4.52 -12.59 -1.16
N THR A 110 -5.03 -12.61 0.06
CA THR A 110 -4.70 -11.66 1.12
C THR A 110 -3.98 -12.39 2.25
N GLN A 111 -3.47 -11.62 3.23
CA GLN A 111 -2.89 -12.21 4.45
C GLN A 111 -3.91 -13.01 5.29
N MET A 112 -5.21 -12.81 5.08
CA MET A 112 -6.27 -13.55 5.76
C MET A 112 -6.82 -14.72 4.91
N GLY A 113 -6.17 -15.01 3.78
CA GLY A 113 -6.63 -15.99 2.79
C GLY A 113 -7.30 -15.36 1.57
N PRO A 114 -7.91 -16.17 0.69
CA PRO A 114 -8.64 -15.70 -0.48
C PRO A 114 -9.77 -14.76 -0.09
N HIS A 115 -9.87 -13.62 -0.77
CA HIS A 115 -10.89 -12.62 -0.49
C HIS A 115 -11.58 -12.16 -1.78
N THR A 116 -12.90 -12.32 -1.83
CA THR A 116 -13.73 -11.87 -2.95
C THR A 116 -14.34 -10.50 -2.67
N PHE A 117 -14.28 -9.60 -3.66
CA PHE A 117 -14.78 -8.23 -3.56
C PHE A 117 -15.27 -7.72 -4.93
N PRO A 118 -16.09 -6.66 -4.98
CA PRO A 118 -16.49 -6.04 -6.23
C PRO A 118 -15.37 -5.16 -6.80
N VAL A 119 -15.30 -5.12 -8.12
CA VAL A 119 -14.50 -4.16 -8.88
C VAL A 119 -15.47 -3.27 -9.66
N GLU A 120 -15.37 -1.96 -9.48
CA GLU A 120 -16.14 -0.95 -10.21
C GLU A 120 -15.16 -0.11 -11.05
N ASP A 121 -15.32 -0.14 -12.37
CA ASP A 121 -14.45 0.54 -13.34
C ASP A 121 -12.95 0.28 -13.11
N GLY A 122 -12.62 -0.97 -12.83
CA GLY A 122 -11.24 -1.42 -12.57
C GLY A 122 -10.70 -1.11 -11.17
N GLN A 123 -11.49 -0.48 -10.28
CA GLN A 123 -11.10 -0.18 -8.91
C GLN A 123 -11.82 -1.08 -7.89
N PRO A 124 -11.13 -1.57 -6.85
CA PRO A 124 -11.78 -2.36 -5.81
C PRO A 124 -12.74 -1.50 -4.99
N VAL A 125 -13.93 -2.03 -4.75
CA VAL A 125 -14.87 -1.52 -3.76
C VAL A 125 -14.60 -2.24 -2.44
N VAL A 126 -13.96 -1.54 -1.49
CA VAL A 126 -13.62 -2.13 -0.19
C VAL A 126 -14.91 -2.33 0.63
N LEU A 127 -15.35 -3.57 0.86
CA LEU A 127 -16.56 -3.88 1.65
C LEU A 127 -16.25 -4.49 3.03
N ASP A 128 -15.08 -5.09 3.18
CA ASP A 128 -14.58 -5.61 4.46
C ASP A 128 -13.71 -4.54 5.14
N PRO A 129 -14.09 -4.02 6.32
CA PRO A 129 -13.29 -3.06 7.07
C PRO A 129 -11.90 -3.55 7.49
N LYS A 130 -11.65 -4.87 7.49
CA LYS A 130 -10.34 -5.46 7.76
C LYS A 130 -9.40 -5.39 6.56
N MET A 131 -9.93 -5.13 5.36
CA MET A 131 -9.14 -5.04 4.14
C MET A 131 -8.80 -3.59 3.80
N SER A 132 -7.53 -3.36 3.47
CA SER A 132 -7.07 -2.07 2.96
C SER A 132 -7.30 -1.97 1.45
N ARG A 133 -7.49 -0.74 0.94
CA ARG A 133 -7.60 -0.51 -0.51
C ARG A 133 -6.33 -0.99 -1.21
N ASN A 134 -5.15 -0.73 -0.63
CA ASN A 134 -3.88 -1.16 -1.21
C ASN A 134 -3.74 -2.69 -1.27
N ALA A 135 -4.24 -3.44 -0.28
CA ALA A 135 -4.20 -4.90 -0.30
C ALA A 135 -5.01 -5.46 -1.47
N LEU A 136 -6.22 -4.95 -1.69
CA LEU A 136 -7.08 -5.40 -2.79
C LEU A 136 -6.53 -4.96 -4.15
N ARG A 137 -6.07 -3.71 -4.30
CA ARG A 137 -5.46 -3.22 -5.55
C ARG A 137 -4.19 -3.97 -5.90
N GLY A 138 -3.33 -4.24 -4.92
CA GLY A 138 -2.12 -5.03 -5.11
C GLY A 138 -2.44 -6.45 -5.57
N GLY A 139 -3.45 -7.08 -4.95
CA GLY A 139 -3.96 -8.38 -5.39
C GLY A 139 -4.44 -8.39 -6.84
N LEU A 140 -5.25 -7.40 -7.25
CA LEU A 140 -5.70 -7.25 -8.64
C LEU A 140 -4.52 -7.08 -9.60
N TYR A 141 -3.57 -6.22 -9.23
CA TYR A 141 -2.39 -5.95 -10.04
C TYR A 141 -1.57 -7.22 -10.31
N ARG A 142 -1.43 -8.10 -9.30
CA ARG A 142 -0.73 -9.39 -9.46
C ARG A 142 -1.47 -10.38 -10.35
N ASN A 143 -2.80 -10.32 -10.38
CA ASN A 143 -3.63 -11.23 -11.18
C ASN A 143 -3.72 -10.82 -12.65
N ALA A 144 -3.54 -9.55 -12.96
CA ALA A 144 -3.51 -9.02 -14.32
C ALA A 144 -2.36 -8.00 -14.46
N PRO A 145 -1.10 -8.46 -14.43
CA PRO A 145 0.05 -7.58 -14.52
C PRO A 145 0.08 -6.96 -15.94
N THR A 146 -0.37 -5.73 -16.04
CA THR A 146 -0.15 -4.93 -17.25
C THR A 146 1.22 -4.30 -17.11
N PRO A 147 2.14 -4.41 -18.09
CA PRO A 147 3.37 -3.63 -18.08
C PRO A 147 2.99 -2.15 -18.02
N VAL A 148 3.37 -1.48 -16.94
CA VAL A 148 3.13 -0.05 -16.80
C VAL A 148 4.47 0.66 -17.00
N GLU A 149 4.61 1.32 -18.15
CA GLU A 149 5.61 2.37 -18.30
C GLU A 149 5.06 3.63 -17.62
N LEU A 150 5.66 4.00 -16.49
CA LEU A 150 5.30 5.21 -15.77
C LEU A 150 6.29 6.31 -16.11
N SER A 151 5.80 7.48 -16.49
CA SER A 151 6.60 8.70 -16.43
C SER A 151 6.97 9.03 -14.97
N PRO A 152 8.00 9.85 -14.72
CA PRO A 152 8.38 10.24 -13.36
C PRO A 152 7.22 10.83 -12.55
N THR A 153 6.38 11.67 -13.18
CA THR A 153 5.20 12.27 -12.54
C THR A 153 4.15 11.22 -12.19
N GLU A 154 3.92 10.23 -13.06
CA GLU A 154 2.98 9.14 -12.77
C GLU A 154 3.50 8.21 -11.68
N ALA A 155 4.81 7.95 -11.63
CA ALA A 155 5.44 7.17 -10.56
C ALA A 155 5.30 7.88 -9.20
N ILE A 156 5.55 9.19 -9.15
CA ILE A 156 5.32 10.02 -7.96
C ILE A 156 3.85 9.97 -7.55
N GLY A 157 2.94 10.16 -8.51
CA GLY A 157 1.49 10.10 -8.26
C GLY A 157 1.05 8.77 -7.66
N TRP A 158 1.57 7.66 -8.20
CA TRP A 158 1.30 6.32 -7.68
C TRP A 158 1.86 6.11 -6.26
N ILE A 159 3.10 6.54 -5.98
CA ILE A 159 3.72 6.49 -4.65
C ILE A 159 2.88 7.25 -3.62
N VAL A 160 2.47 8.48 -3.95
CA VAL A 160 1.62 9.32 -3.11
C VAL A 160 0.28 8.65 -2.87
N GLU A 161 -0.31 8.06 -3.92
CA GLU A 161 -1.56 7.34 -3.82
C GLU A 161 -1.47 6.18 -2.82
N ILE A 162 -0.48 5.29 -2.95
CA ILE A 162 -0.36 4.13 -2.06
C ILE A 162 0.05 4.52 -0.64
N ALA A 163 0.81 5.61 -0.46
CA ALA A 163 1.15 6.13 0.87
C ALA A 163 -0.02 6.83 1.58
N THR A 164 -1.05 7.26 0.86
CA THR A 164 -2.17 8.04 1.42
C THR A 164 -2.95 7.28 2.49
N GLU A 165 -3.25 6.00 2.26
CA GLU A 165 -4.01 5.17 3.20
C GLU A 165 -3.28 4.97 4.53
N PRO A 166 -2.02 4.48 4.58
CA PRO A 166 -1.32 4.30 5.84
C PRO A 166 -0.96 5.62 6.54
N ALA A 167 -0.82 6.72 5.80
CA ALA A 167 -0.60 8.04 6.39
C ALA A 167 -1.78 8.52 7.25
N GLN A 168 -2.99 7.99 7.08
CA GLN A 168 -4.15 8.38 7.89
C GLN A 168 -3.98 8.07 9.38
N ALA A 169 -3.14 7.09 9.72
CA ALA A 169 -2.80 6.76 11.11
C ALA A 169 -1.85 7.80 11.76
N ILE A 170 -1.26 8.70 10.96
CA ILE A 170 -0.31 9.71 11.43
C ILE A 170 -1.05 11.04 11.61
N ARG A 171 -0.84 11.71 12.75
CA ARG A 171 -1.40 13.05 12.98
C ARG A 171 -0.90 14.01 11.90
N GLY A 172 -1.82 14.57 11.13
CA GLY A 172 -1.49 15.47 10.02
C GLY A 172 -1.02 14.75 8.75
N GLY A 173 -1.16 13.43 8.65
CA GLY A 173 -0.64 12.62 7.55
C GLY A 173 -1.12 13.04 6.15
N ARG A 174 -2.36 13.54 6.01
CA ARG A 174 -2.83 14.10 4.73
C ARG A 174 -2.01 15.31 4.27
N ALA A 175 -1.67 16.20 5.21
CA ALA A 175 -0.86 17.37 4.89
C ALA A 175 0.59 16.97 4.58
N LEU A 176 1.12 15.96 5.29
CA LEU A 176 2.43 15.38 5.04
C LEU A 176 2.53 14.79 3.62
N VAL A 177 1.57 13.95 3.23
CA VAL A 177 1.53 13.35 1.89
C VAL A 177 1.46 14.41 0.80
N ARG A 178 0.65 15.48 1.01
CA ARG A 178 0.57 16.59 0.08
C ARG A 178 1.89 17.35 -0.07
N ARG A 179 2.55 17.69 1.05
CA ARG A 179 3.85 18.39 1.01
C ARG A 179 4.93 17.55 0.34
N ALA A 180 5.01 16.26 0.68
CA ALA A 180 5.92 15.33 0.01
C ALA A 180 5.65 15.25 -1.49
N HIS A 181 4.39 15.21 -1.92
CA HIS A 181 4.03 15.23 -3.34
C HIS A 181 4.53 16.51 -4.04
N GLU A 182 4.25 17.66 -3.45
CA GLU A 182 4.70 18.97 -3.96
C GLU A 182 6.25 19.03 -4.04
N ALA A 183 6.95 18.54 -3.01
CA ALA A 183 8.41 18.48 -2.97
C ALA A 183 9.00 17.51 -4.02
N MET A 184 8.43 16.32 -4.21
CA MET A 184 8.88 15.39 -5.24
C MET A 184 8.73 15.97 -6.65
N LEU A 185 7.65 16.70 -6.93
CA LEU A 185 7.48 17.40 -8.20
C LEU A 185 8.46 18.56 -8.35
N ALA A 186 8.72 19.32 -7.29
CA ALA A 186 9.70 20.40 -7.29
C ALA A 186 11.13 19.92 -7.62
N LEU A 187 11.50 18.70 -7.18
CA LEU A 187 12.77 18.07 -7.57
C LEU A 187 12.87 17.81 -9.07
N LEU A 188 11.77 17.44 -9.74
CA LEU A 188 11.76 17.28 -11.20
C LEU A 188 12.05 18.60 -11.92
N ASP A 189 11.68 19.73 -11.31
CA ASP A 189 11.95 21.08 -11.80
C ASP A 189 13.34 21.61 -11.38
N GLY A 190 14.17 20.77 -10.73
CA GLY A 190 15.52 21.11 -10.29
C GLY A 190 15.57 22.03 -9.06
N GLN A 191 14.49 22.10 -8.28
CA GLN A 191 14.46 22.89 -7.05
C GLN A 191 15.23 22.18 -5.92
N VAL A 192 15.82 22.97 -5.03
CA VAL A 192 16.50 22.46 -3.83
C VAL A 192 15.46 22.30 -2.73
N LEU A 193 15.38 21.10 -2.15
CA LEU A 193 14.51 20.83 -1.01
C LEU A 193 15.12 21.36 0.29
N ASP A 194 14.25 21.80 1.20
CA ASP A 194 14.67 22.07 2.58
C ASP A 194 14.65 20.81 3.45
N ASP A 195 15.09 20.94 4.70
CA ASP A 195 15.25 19.79 5.59
C ASP A 195 13.89 19.17 5.99
N ASP A 196 12.80 19.94 5.96
CA ASP A 196 11.45 19.48 6.31
C ASP A 196 10.82 18.74 5.11
N ASP A 197 11.00 19.26 3.89
CA ASP A 197 10.58 18.61 2.65
C ASP A 197 11.22 17.22 2.50
N ILE A 198 12.53 17.12 2.76
CA ILE A 198 13.25 15.84 2.66
C ILE A 198 12.73 14.83 3.70
N ALA A 199 12.43 15.28 4.91
CA ALA A 199 11.86 14.42 5.94
C ALA A 199 10.46 13.91 5.57
N ASP A 200 9.62 14.76 4.98
CA ASP A 200 8.29 14.39 4.50
C ASP A 200 8.37 13.40 3.32
N VAL A 201 9.24 13.65 2.34
CA VAL A 201 9.50 12.74 1.20
C VAL A 201 9.99 11.38 1.68
N ALA A 202 10.97 11.36 2.58
CA ALA A 202 11.49 10.11 3.13
C ALA A 202 10.42 9.28 3.85
N LEU A 203 9.54 9.93 4.62
CA LEU A 203 8.45 9.24 5.30
C LEU A 203 7.42 8.68 4.30
N VAL A 204 7.07 9.45 3.27
CA VAL A 204 6.12 8.99 2.24
C VAL A 204 6.68 7.82 1.44
N LEU A 205 7.96 7.86 1.06
CA LEU A 205 8.63 6.74 0.39
C LEU A 205 8.65 5.48 1.28
N ALA A 206 8.92 5.61 2.57
CA ALA A 206 8.90 4.48 3.50
C ALA A 206 7.49 3.87 3.65
N LEU A 207 6.45 4.72 3.71
CA LEU A 207 5.06 4.26 3.71
C LEU A 207 4.71 3.56 2.39
N ALA A 208 5.10 4.15 1.26
CA ALA A 208 4.86 3.60 -0.06
C ALA A 208 5.56 2.25 -0.26
N GLU A 209 6.84 2.12 0.12
CA GLU A 209 7.61 0.87 0.02
C GLU A 209 6.93 -0.27 0.77
N ARG A 210 6.41 0.01 1.99
CA ARG A 210 5.70 -0.99 2.78
C ARG A 210 4.45 -1.50 2.06
N GLU A 211 3.66 -0.60 1.49
CA GLU A 211 2.43 -0.93 0.78
C GLU A 211 2.70 -1.54 -0.61
N ALA A 212 3.79 -1.15 -1.27
CA ALA A 212 4.20 -1.63 -2.58
C ALA A 212 4.46 -3.15 -2.61
N ARG A 213 4.76 -3.76 -1.47
CA ARG A 213 4.87 -5.23 -1.35
C ARG A 213 3.58 -5.94 -1.76
N ALA A 214 2.41 -5.33 -1.55
CA ALA A 214 1.14 -5.87 -2.02
C ALA A 214 1.07 -5.95 -3.56
N PHE A 215 1.85 -5.13 -4.27
CA PHE A 215 1.92 -5.09 -5.74
C PHE A 215 3.03 -5.99 -6.30
N GLY A 216 3.69 -6.77 -5.45
CA GLY A 216 4.77 -7.69 -5.84
C GLY A 216 6.09 -6.98 -6.18
N PRO A 217 7.04 -7.71 -6.82
CA PRO A 217 8.36 -7.18 -7.13
C PRO A 217 8.33 -5.92 -7.99
N ALA A 218 7.40 -5.84 -8.96
CA ALA A 218 7.29 -4.67 -9.84
C ALA A 218 6.95 -3.39 -9.08
N GLY A 219 5.96 -3.44 -8.18
CA GLY A 219 5.61 -2.27 -7.36
C GLY A 219 6.75 -1.84 -6.44
N LEU A 220 7.47 -2.79 -5.85
CA LEU A 220 8.64 -2.50 -5.02
C LEU A 220 9.75 -1.83 -5.85
N THR A 221 10.05 -2.36 -7.04
CA THR A 221 11.02 -1.77 -7.96
C THR A 221 10.64 -0.34 -8.34
N THR A 222 9.35 -0.05 -8.59
CA THR A 222 8.89 1.31 -8.90
C THR A 222 9.21 2.28 -7.76
N VAL A 223 8.93 1.91 -6.50
CA VAL A 223 9.25 2.78 -5.35
C VAL A 223 10.75 3.00 -5.21
N LEU A 224 11.54 1.92 -5.26
CA LEU A 224 12.99 1.99 -5.06
C LEU A 224 13.68 2.78 -6.18
N ALA A 225 13.35 2.51 -7.44
CA ALA A 225 13.90 3.24 -8.58
C ALA A 225 13.51 4.73 -8.53
N THR A 226 12.28 5.05 -8.13
CA THR A 226 11.87 6.46 -7.97
C THR A 226 12.63 7.12 -6.83
N ALA A 227 12.83 6.44 -5.71
CA ALA A 227 13.61 6.96 -4.58
C ALA A 227 15.07 7.24 -4.97
N GLU A 228 15.69 6.37 -5.76
CA GLU A 228 17.05 6.56 -6.30
C GLU A 228 17.12 7.80 -7.21
N VAL A 229 16.19 7.92 -8.16
CA VAL A 229 16.13 9.08 -9.07
C VAL A 229 15.91 10.39 -8.31
N LEU A 230 15.00 10.41 -7.33
CA LEU A 230 14.77 11.59 -6.49
C LEU A 230 16.01 11.97 -5.68
N ALA A 231 16.77 11.00 -5.17
CA ALA A 231 18.01 11.25 -4.45
C ALA A 231 19.09 11.84 -5.37
N ASP A 232 19.21 11.36 -6.60
CA ASP A 232 20.13 11.90 -7.60
C ASP A 232 19.78 13.33 -7.99
N LEU A 233 18.48 13.62 -8.17
CA LEU A 233 17.96 14.95 -8.47
C LEU A 233 18.20 15.93 -7.31
N ASP A 234 17.97 15.52 -6.06
CA ASP A 234 18.28 16.34 -4.88
C ASP A 234 19.78 16.65 -4.81
N ALA A 235 20.62 15.63 -5.03
CA ALA A 235 22.07 15.80 -5.05
C ALA A 235 22.53 16.76 -6.16
N GLU A 236 21.91 16.69 -7.34
CA GLU A 236 22.18 17.59 -8.46
C GLU A 236 21.71 19.02 -8.20
N ALA A 237 20.47 19.20 -7.76
CA ALA A 237 19.91 20.49 -7.38
C ALA A 237 20.78 21.14 -6.30
N TYR A 238 21.22 20.38 -5.30
CA TYR A 238 22.13 20.85 -4.25
C TYR A 238 23.51 21.26 -4.78
N ARG A 239 24.06 20.55 -5.78
CA ARG A 239 25.34 20.92 -6.42
C ARG A 239 25.21 22.21 -7.22
N ASN A 240 24.09 22.38 -7.92
CA ASN A 240 23.83 23.52 -8.81
C ASN A 240 23.38 24.78 -8.03
N GLY A 241 22.65 24.59 -6.94
CA GLY A 241 22.26 25.62 -5.98
C GLY A 241 23.41 25.97 -5.02
N ARG A 242 24.28 26.90 -5.42
CA ARG A 242 25.40 27.37 -4.59
C ARG A 242 24.95 27.80 -3.18
N GLY A 243 25.18 26.97 -2.16
CA GLY A 243 25.46 27.44 -0.79
C GLY A 243 24.75 26.75 0.36
N ARG A 244 25.24 25.58 0.79
CA ARG A 244 25.25 25.20 2.21
C ARG A 244 26.67 24.83 2.64
N LYS A 245 27.10 25.39 3.77
CA LYS A 245 28.47 25.25 4.30
C LYS A 245 28.71 23.79 4.71
N GLY A 246 29.64 23.12 4.05
CA GLY A 246 30.08 21.78 4.44
C GLY A 246 30.60 21.74 5.87
N TRP A 247 30.39 20.61 6.53
CA TRP A 247 30.89 20.40 7.88
C TRP A 247 32.40 20.15 7.81
N ARG A 248 33.13 20.72 8.78
CA ARG A 248 34.60 20.59 8.86
C ARG A 248 34.93 19.74 10.08
N PHE A 249 35.55 18.59 9.83
CA PHE A 249 36.04 17.65 10.82
C PHE A 249 37.56 17.61 10.74
N GLY A 250 38.25 18.43 11.53
CA GLY A 250 39.71 18.57 11.44
C GLY A 250 40.16 18.96 10.02
N ARG A 251 40.98 18.12 9.36
CA ARG A 251 41.41 18.33 7.96
C ARG A 251 40.37 17.93 6.91
N TRP A 252 39.33 17.20 7.31
CA TRP A 252 38.32 16.67 6.41
C TRP A 252 37.15 17.63 6.30
N ARG A 253 36.66 17.81 5.07
CA ARG A 253 35.41 18.52 4.82
C ARG A 253 34.40 17.50 4.35
N VAL A 254 33.50 17.11 5.25
CA VAL A 254 32.40 16.21 4.92
C VAL A 254 31.19 17.09 4.62
N ARG A 255 30.59 16.91 3.45
CA ARG A 255 29.30 17.51 3.12
C ARG A 255 28.28 16.38 3.28
N PRO A 256 27.67 16.23 4.47
CA PRO A 256 26.62 15.21 4.62
C PRO A 256 25.50 15.54 3.64
N HIS A 257 25.01 14.51 2.96
CA HIS A 257 23.82 14.65 2.12
C HIS A 257 22.62 14.94 3.05
N PRO A 258 21.76 15.91 2.75
CA PRO A 258 20.57 16.21 3.55
C PRO A 258 19.70 14.96 3.85
N ALA A 259 19.59 14.03 2.88
CA ALA A 259 18.96 12.73 3.07
C ALA A 259 19.54 11.91 4.24
N THR A 260 20.85 11.99 4.50
CA THR A 260 21.48 11.30 5.64
C THR A 260 21.00 11.83 6.98
N VAL A 261 20.73 13.14 7.09
CA VAL A 261 20.23 13.77 8.33
C VAL A 261 18.74 13.50 8.52
N ALA A 262 17.97 13.50 7.43
CA ALA A 262 16.54 13.20 7.46
C ALA A 262 16.24 11.73 7.77
N VAL A 263 17.02 10.79 7.22
CA VAL A 263 16.93 9.35 7.55
C VAL A 263 17.21 9.12 9.05
N VAL A 264 18.22 9.80 9.61
CA VAL A 264 18.52 9.75 11.05
C VAL A 264 17.37 10.30 11.91
N LYS A 265 16.66 11.33 11.47
CA LYS A 265 15.47 11.83 12.18
C LYS A 265 14.23 10.93 12.00
N ALA A 266 14.03 10.36 10.82
CA ALA A 266 12.93 9.43 10.55
C ALA A 266 13.06 8.13 11.36
N THR A 267 14.31 7.69 11.62
CA THR A 267 14.60 6.50 12.43
C THR A 267 14.19 6.60 13.90
N GLU A 268 13.93 7.80 14.46
CA GLU A 268 13.42 7.94 15.84
C GLU A 268 11.93 7.56 15.97
N ARG A 269 11.17 7.54 14.86
CA ARG A 269 9.70 7.35 14.88
C ARG A 269 9.24 5.94 14.49
N ILE A 270 10.10 5.15 13.88
CA ILE A 270 9.80 3.82 13.35
C ILE A 270 10.82 2.87 14.00
N GLY A 271 10.37 2.01 14.92
CA GLY A 271 11.19 1.21 15.85
C GLY A 271 12.63 0.88 15.40
N GLU A 272 13.57 1.12 16.32
CA GLU A 272 15.04 1.26 16.12
C GLU A 272 15.73 0.27 15.16
N ARG A 273 15.32 -1.00 15.07
CA ARG A 273 16.11 -2.04 14.38
C ARG A 273 15.83 -2.15 12.88
N ALA A 274 14.57 -2.03 12.47
CA ALA A 274 14.19 -2.12 11.05
C ALA A 274 14.59 -0.85 10.29
N ALA A 275 14.41 0.31 10.92
CA ALA A 275 14.83 1.59 10.37
C ALA A 275 16.37 1.69 10.27
N ALA A 276 17.10 1.11 11.23
CA ALA A 276 18.56 1.08 11.18
C ALA A 276 19.12 0.18 10.06
N ALA A 277 18.43 -0.92 9.72
CA ALA A 277 18.83 -1.78 8.61
C ALA A 277 18.60 -1.11 7.25
N ALA A 278 17.43 -0.48 7.06
CA ALA A 278 17.10 0.26 5.84
C ALA A 278 18.03 1.47 5.63
N ALA A 279 18.28 2.25 6.69
CA ALA A 279 19.19 3.39 6.64
C ALA A 279 20.64 2.97 6.36
N ARG A 280 21.11 1.83 6.89
CA ARG A 280 22.45 1.30 6.56
C ARG A 280 22.53 0.79 5.13
N ALA A 281 21.49 0.10 4.63
CA ALA A 281 21.45 -0.35 3.25
C ALA A 281 21.51 0.85 2.28
N TYR A 282 20.79 1.94 2.61
CA TYR A 282 20.84 3.19 1.88
C TYR A 282 22.20 3.90 1.98
N LEU A 283 22.85 3.92 3.16
CA LEU A 283 24.18 4.52 3.28
C LEU A 283 25.26 3.68 2.60
N ALA A 284 25.12 2.36 2.60
CA ALA A 284 25.99 1.44 1.87
C ALA A 284 25.84 1.58 0.35
N SER A 285 24.62 1.80 -0.17
CA SER A 285 24.42 2.09 -1.59
C SER A 285 25.00 3.44 -2.01
N LEU A 286 25.11 4.39 -1.09
CA LEU A 286 25.84 5.66 -1.26
C LEU A 286 27.37 5.54 -1.07
N GLY A 287 27.89 4.32 -0.94
CA GLY A 287 29.33 4.07 -0.81
C GLY A 287 29.92 4.45 0.55
N VAL A 288 29.09 4.65 1.59
CA VAL A 288 29.54 4.89 2.95
C VAL A 288 29.88 3.54 3.60
N PRO A 289 31.16 3.23 3.86
CA PRO A 289 31.51 1.94 4.42
C PRO A 289 31.03 1.85 5.88
N PRO A 290 30.67 0.65 6.38
CA PRO A 290 30.17 0.47 7.75
C PRO A 290 31.13 1.01 8.83
N THR A 291 32.43 0.98 8.55
CA THR A 291 33.47 1.54 9.41
C THR A 291 33.29 3.05 9.64
N LEU A 292 32.83 3.80 8.63
CA LEU A 292 32.60 5.24 8.74
C LEU A 292 31.41 5.58 9.65
N LEU A 293 30.42 4.68 9.75
CA LEU A 293 29.27 4.83 10.64
C LEU A 293 29.65 4.64 12.11
N GLU A 294 30.62 3.76 12.38
CA GLU A 294 31.18 3.58 13.73
C GLU A 294 32.04 4.77 14.15
N GLU A 295 32.80 5.35 13.21
CA GLU A 295 33.54 6.59 13.45
C GLU A 295 32.58 7.75 13.72
N LEU A 296 31.50 7.86 12.96
CA LEU A 296 30.46 8.87 13.14
C LEU A 296 29.72 8.71 14.47
N GLU A 297 29.36 7.48 14.87
CA GLU A 297 28.77 7.17 16.19
C GLU A 297 29.69 7.58 17.34
N ARG A 298 30.99 7.30 17.21
CA ARG A 298 31.99 7.62 18.23
C ARG A 298 32.16 9.11 18.43
N GLU A 299 32.21 9.88 17.34
CA GLU A 299 32.30 11.34 17.40
C GLU A 299 30.99 11.98 17.90
N LEU A 300 29.83 11.46 17.49
CA LEU A 300 28.54 11.93 18.01
C LEU A 300 28.43 11.72 19.52
N ARG A 301 28.89 10.58 20.05
CA ARG A 301 28.89 10.32 21.50
C ARG A 301 29.80 11.25 22.28
N ALA A 302 30.91 11.71 21.69
CA ALA A 302 31.80 12.69 22.31
C ALA A 302 31.10 14.06 22.50
N GLU A 303 30.14 14.38 21.63
CA GLU A 303 29.32 15.60 21.64
C GLU A 303 27.94 15.39 22.32
N GLY A 304 27.69 14.21 22.91
CA GLY A 304 26.44 13.89 23.61
C GLY A 304 25.28 13.41 22.72
N PHE A 305 25.54 13.07 21.46
CA PHE A 305 24.58 12.55 20.47
C PHE A 305 24.81 11.05 20.16
N THR A 306 23.86 10.37 19.50
CA THR A 306 24.01 8.96 19.08
C THR A 306 23.18 8.67 17.82
N LEU A 307 23.70 7.82 16.92
CA LEU A 307 22.98 7.16 15.82
C LEU A 307 22.14 5.96 16.30
N GLY A 308 22.16 5.67 17.61
CA GLY A 308 21.37 4.62 18.24
C GLY A 308 21.68 3.23 17.69
N ALA A 309 20.65 2.54 17.20
CA ALA A 309 20.79 1.22 16.59
C ALA A 309 21.52 1.24 15.26
N MET A 310 21.76 2.38 14.60
CA MET A 310 22.53 2.48 13.35
C MET A 310 24.05 2.46 13.56
N GLY A 311 24.53 2.99 14.68
CA GLY A 311 25.96 3.13 14.95
C GLY A 311 26.65 1.86 15.48
N ARG A 312 25.92 0.75 15.68
CA ARG A 312 26.47 -0.50 16.25
C ARG A 312 26.82 -1.50 15.16
N ALA A 313 28.01 -2.09 15.13
CA ALA A 313 28.30 -3.24 14.26
C ALA A 313 27.19 -4.31 14.35
N PRO A 314 26.76 -4.94 13.24
CA PRO A 314 25.90 -6.12 13.33
C PRO A 314 26.64 -7.19 14.16
N ARG A 315 25.93 -7.83 15.11
CA ARG A 315 26.55 -8.94 15.86
C ARG A 315 26.89 -10.07 14.87
N PRO A 316 28.02 -10.76 15.02
CA PRO A 316 28.26 -12.00 14.27
C PRO A 316 27.11 -12.97 14.56
N GLY A 317 26.37 -13.39 13.52
CA GLY A 317 25.15 -14.21 13.65
C GLY A 317 23.81 -13.43 13.65
N ALA A 318 23.80 -12.11 13.42
CA ALA A 318 22.55 -11.39 13.15
C ALA A 318 22.00 -11.68 11.74
N GLU A 319 22.84 -12.15 10.82
CA GLU A 319 22.46 -12.61 9.49
C GLU A 319 21.60 -13.88 9.55
N THR A 320 21.79 -14.74 10.55
CA THR A 320 20.98 -15.97 10.74
C THR A 320 19.61 -15.70 11.37
N LEU A 321 19.42 -14.62 12.13
CA LEU A 321 18.10 -14.27 12.70
C LEU A 321 17.14 -13.66 11.67
N ALA A 322 17.66 -13.05 10.61
CA ALA A 322 16.85 -12.63 9.47
C ALA A 322 16.39 -13.82 8.62
N THR A 323 17.15 -14.92 8.62
CA THR A 323 16.83 -16.18 7.94
C THR A 323 15.86 -17.04 8.78
N ASP A 324 16.06 -17.15 10.10
CA ASP A 324 15.19 -17.95 11.00
C ASP A 324 13.81 -17.31 11.21
N ALA A 325 13.70 -15.97 11.15
CA ALA A 325 12.41 -15.28 11.21
C ALA A 325 11.53 -15.51 9.98
N VAL A 326 12.12 -15.94 8.85
CA VAL A 326 11.41 -16.33 7.63
C VAL A 326 10.96 -17.81 7.70
N GLU A 327 11.64 -18.66 8.48
CA GLU A 327 11.26 -20.07 8.67
C GLU A 327 10.26 -20.32 9.83
N HIS A 328 10.01 -19.35 10.70
CA HIS A 328 9.06 -19.49 11.82
C HIS A 328 7.79 -18.62 11.72
N LEU A 329 7.56 -18.03 10.55
CA LEU A 329 6.30 -17.37 10.16
C LEU A 329 5.67 -18.03 8.92
N GLY A 330 5.91 -19.33 8.74
CA GLY A 330 5.11 -20.18 7.87
C GLY A 330 3.77 -20.52 8.49
#